data_AF-A0A550D1P8-F1
#
_entry.id   AF-A0A550D1P8-F1
#
_cell.length_a   1.000
_cell.length_b   1.000
_cell.length_c   1.000
_cell.angle_alpha   90.00
_cell.angle_beta   90.00
_cell.angle_gamma   90.00
#
_symmetry.space_group_name_H-M   'P 1'
#
loop_
_entity.id
_entity.type
_entity.pdbx_description
1 polymer ?
#
loop_
_entity_poly.entity_id
_entity_poly.type
_entity_poly.pdbx_seq_one_letter_code
_entity_poly.pdbx_strand_id
1 'polypeptide(L)'
;MIFTVKPRNRYLEILAEGKEGVITFPTYVPGSYVIRDLERNVVEIEGFRISKNKFYVKDKFKYLYYASSKDQREAISTNDYLFINPPAVFPFQDLHEKYCVKVLVHWNVVTTLKKEGDYYCAENYHEFADSPIEASPYLRELIIDDYHSVSTIDEIDEEMIRKIVMEADKVIKPSNKYVFHFRRSDKNYGGIEHKNSSAIVVSWDRKELAVLFAHEYFHRLNVKVLIPKDLEHNYEREVYTDLLWFAEGFTDYMALLITLRSNLIKPNEGLKKILN
;
A
#
# COMPACT_ATOMS: atom_id res chain seq x y z
N MET A 1 9.33 -0.94 -16.78
CA MET A 1 10.71 -0.89 -16.22
C MET A 1 11.01 -2.10 -15.31
N ILE A 2 12.27 -2.43 -15.10
CA ILE A 2 12.70 -3.49 -14.16
C ILE A 2 13.57 -2.88 -13.07
N PHE A 3 13.33 -3.26 -11.82
CA PHE A 3 14.06 -2.80 -10.66
C PHE A 3 14.73 -3.96 -9.92
N THR A 4 15.93 -3.73 -9.41
CA THR A 4 16.56 -4.57 -8.39
C THR A 4 16.83 -3.72 -7.16
N VAL A 5 16.21 -4.09 -6.04
CA VAL A 5 16.32 -3.40 -4.76
C VAL A 5 17.27 -4.16 -3.86
N LYS A 6 18.31 -3.50 -3.37
CA LYS A 6 19.17 -3.99 -2.31
C LYS A 6 18.93 -3.16 -1.04
N PRO A 7 18.17 -3.69 -0.08
CA PRO A 7 17.92 -3.00 1.18
C PRO A 7 19.20 -2.86 2.03
N ARG A 8 19.31 -1.73 2.71
CA ARG A 8 20.28 -1.43 3.76
C ARG A 8 19.57 -0.72 4.89
N ASN A 9 20.13 -0.72 6.10
CA ASN A 9 19.52 0.03 7.20
C ASN A 9 19.32 1.50 6.82
N ARG A 10 18.05 1.94 6.77
CA ARG A 10 17.56 3.26 6.35
C ARG A 10 17.72 3.63 4.89
N TYR A 11 18.21 2.74 4.02
CA TYR A 11 18.44 3.05 2.61
C TYR A 11 18.05 1.89 1.69
N LEU A 12 17.65 2.22 0.46
CA LEU A 12 17.48 1.27 -0.63
C LEU A 12 18.46 1.65 -1.74
N GLU A 13 19.37 0.75 -2.09
CA GLU A 13 20.15 0.87 -3.31
C GLU A 13 19.36 0.23 -4.45
N ILE A 14 19.06 1.01 -5.49
CA ILE A 14 18.17 0.57 -6.54
C ILE A 14 18.91 0.64 -7.87
N LEU A 15 18.94 -0.48 -8.58
CA LEU A 15 19.32 -0.54 -9.99
C LEU A 15 18.03 -0.62 -10.81
N ALA A 16 17.87 0.29 -11.76
CA ALA A 16 16.75 0.34 -12.67
C ALA A 16 17.21 0.09 -14.11
N GLU A 17 16.37 -0.62 -14.86
CA GLU A 17 16.52 -0.88 -16.29
C GLU A 17 15.22 -0.51 -17.01
N GLY A 18 15.33 0.32 -18.04
CA GLY A 18 14.21 0.87 -18.80
C GLY A 18 14.71 1.44 -20.13
N LYS A 19 14.12 2.55 -20.58
CA LYS A 19 14.56 3.26 -21.78
C LYS A 19 15.36 4.49 -21.38
N GLU A 20 16.36 4.87 -22.15
CA GLU A 20 16.99 6.19 -21.97
C GLU A 20 15.92 7.29 -22.17
N GLY A 21 15.84 8.24 -21.24
CA GLY A 21 14.82 9.28 -21.30
C GLY A 21 14.42 9.82 -19.93
N VAL A 22 13.24 10.44 -19.88
CA VAL A 22 12.70 11.03 -18.65
C VAL A 22 11.98 9.97 -17.82
N ILE A 23 12.29 9.91 -16.53
CA ILE A 23 11.53 9.19 -15.51
C ILE A 23 10.84 10.20 -14.59
N THR A 24 9.70 9.80 -14.05
CA THR A 24 8.89 10.63 -13.15
C THR A 24 8.62 9.89 -11.84
N PHE A 25 9.00 10.50 -10.72
CA PHE A 25 8.57 10.04 -9.40
C PHE A 25 7.16 10.55 -9.11
N PRO A 26 6.26 9.70 -8.59
CA PRO A 26 4.97 10.16 -8.09
C PRO A 26 5.11 11.22 -7.00
N THR A 27 4.15 12.13 -6.94
CA THR A 27 4.10 13.21 -5.96
C THR A 27 3.19 12.89 -4.77
N TYR A 28 2.32 11.88 -4.91
CA TYR A 28 1.46 11.35 -3.85
C TYR A 28 1.20 9.85 -4.05
N VAL A 29 0.54 9.23 -3.07
CA VAL A 29 0.10 7.82 -3.10
C VAL A 29 -1.42 7.79 -3.29
N PRO A 30 -1.97 7.11 -4.31
CA PRO A 30 -3.41 6.90 -4.45
C PRO A 30 -4.04 6.40 -3.14
N GLY A 31 -5.19 6.96 -2.75
CA GLY A 31 -5.81 6.77 -1.43
C GLY A 31 -5.40 7.82 -0.38
N SER A 32 -4.29 8.54 -0.61
CA SER A 32 -3.87 9.68 0.21
C SER A 32 -3.77 10.94 -0.64
N TYR A 33 -4.84 11.74 -0.66
CA TYR A 33 -5.02 12.94 -1.50
C TYR A 33 -4.26 14.17 -0.95
N VAL A 34 -2.96 14.01 -0.70
CA VAL A 34 -2.05 15.06 -0.25
C VAL A 34 -0.74 14.94 -1.02
N ILE A 35 -0.27 16.04 -1.62
CA ILE A 35 1.06 16.09 -2.24
C ILE A 35 2.12 15.93 -1.15
N ARG A 36 3.01 14.95 -1.35
CA ARG A 36 4.05 14.54 -0.41
C ARG A 36 5.46 14.77 -0.91
N ASP A 37 5.64 15.04 -2.20
CA ASP A 37 6.97 15.17 -2.79
C ASP A 37 7.81 13.91 -2.50
N LEU A 38 7.35 12.75 -2.94
CA LEU A 38 7.95 11.46 -2.57
C LEU A 38 9.41 11.33 -3.04
N GLU A 39 9.79 12.07 -4.07
CA GLU A 39 11.16 12.17 -4.56
C GLU A 39 12.13 12.83 -3.59
N ARG A 40 11.64 13.51 -2.53
CA ARG A 40 12.50 14.15 -1.52
C ARG A 40 13.42 13.18 -0.79
N ASN A 41 13.09 11.89 -0.81
CA ASN A 41 13.87 10.82 -0.22
C ASN A 41 14.90 10.21 -1.21
N VAL A 42 14.92 10.63 -2.48
CA VAL A 42 15.99 10.28 -3.42
C VAL A 42 17.24 11.05 -3.03
N VAL A 43 18.26 10.33 -2.57
CA VAL A 43 19.52 10.89 -2.07
C VAL A 43 20.45 11.22 -3.23
N GLU A 44 20.60 10.27 -4.16
CA GLU A 44 21.40 10.43 -5.37
C GLU A 44 20.79 9.59 -6.49
N ILE A 45 20.98 10.01 -7.73
CA ILE A 45 20.52 9.30 -8.92
C ILE A 45 21.49 9.55 -10.07
N GLU A 46 21.83 8.50 -10.80
CA GLU A 46 22.61 8.55 -12.03
C GLU A 46 21.76 9.17 -13.16
N GLY A 47 21.81 10.49 -13.28
CA GLY A 47 21.06 11.23 -14.30
C GLY A 47 21.10 12.75 -14.08
N PHE A 48 20.28 13.46 -14.84
CA PHE A 48 20.13 14.91 -14.74
C PHE A 48 18.73 15.26 -14.25
N ARG A 49 18.64 16.01 -13.15
CA ARG A 49 17.36 16.50 -12.64
C ARG A 49 16.81 17.58 -13.59
N ILE A 50 15.62 17.33 -14.16
CA ILE A 50 14.94 18.27 -15.06
C ILE A 50 13.98 19.16 -14.27
N SER A 51 13.25 18.55 -13.34
CA SER A 51 12.32 19.25 -12.45
C SER A 51 12.36 18.62 -11.07
N LYS A 52 11.45 19.04 -10.18
CA LYS A 52 11.37 18.51 -8.83
C LYS A 52 11.30 16.97 -8.84
N ASN A 53 10.34 16.38 -9.54
CA ASN A 53 10.09 14.94 -9.58
C ASN A 53 10.52 14.24 -10.89
N LYS A 54 11.19 14.94 -11.83
CA LYS A 54 11.63 14.38 -13.12
C LYS A 54 13.13 14.38 -13.30
N PHE A 55 13.64 13.28 -13.84
CA PHE A 55 15.06 13.06 -14.09
C PHE A 55 15.25 12.49 -15.50
N TYR A 56 16.26 12.95 -16.23
CA TYR A 56 16.74 12.29 -17.44
C TYR A 56 17.80 11.26 -17.07
N VAL A 57 17.63 10.01 -17.48
CA VAL A 57 18.48 8.88 -17.14
C VAL A 57 18.84 8.05 -18.37
N LYS A 58 19.93 7.28 -18.26
CA LYS A 58 20.27 6.24 -19.25
C LYS A 58 19.32 5.04 -19.12
N ASP A 59 19.40 4.11 -20.07
CA ASP A 59 18.63 2.86 -20.07
C ASP A 59 18.87 2.01 -18.82
N LYS A 60 20.09 2.06 -18.27
CA LYS A 60 20.44 1.50 -16.96
C LYS A 60 20.99 2.60 -16.07
N PHE A 61 20.44 2.70 -14.86
CA PHE A 61 20.83 3.73 -13.92
C PHE A 61 20.62 3.25 -12.48
N LYS A 62 21.39 3.84 -11.56
CA LYS A 62 21.25 3.61 -10.12
C LYS A 62 20.73 4.83 -9.40
N TYR A 63 20.04 4.59 -8.30
CA TYR A 63 19.71 5.63 -7.33
C TYR A 63 19.70 5.08 -5.91
N LEU A 64 19.98 5.97 -4.97
CA LEU A 64 19.90 5.70 -3.53
C LEU A 64 18.67 6.38 -2.97
N TYR A 65 17.86 5.63 -2.25
CA TYR A 65 16.64 6.13 -1.61
C TYR A 65 16.74 6.04 -0.09
N TYR A 66 16.35 7.08 0.62
CA TYR A 66 16.29 7.10 2.08
C TYR A 66 14.95 6.54 2.59
N ALA A 67 14.98 5.34 3.17
CA ALA A 67 13.79 4.59 3.60
C ALA A 67 13.76 4.44 5.14
N SER A 68 13.27 5.46 5.84
CA SER A 68 13.17 5.47 7.32
C SER A 68 11.77 5.75 7.85
N SER A 69 10.79 5.86 6.96
CA SER A 69 9.45 6.34 7.30
C SER A 69 8.58 5.21 7.82
N LYS A 70 8.07 5.36 9.05
CA LYS A 70 7.13 4.40 9.64
C LYS A 70 5.71 4.53 9.08
N ASP A 71 5.48 5.43 8.12
CA ASP A 71 4.20 5.66 7.45
C ASP A 71 4.00 4.61 6.33
N GLN A 72 2.84 3.95 6.27
CA GLN A 72 2.48 2.98 5.23
C GLN A 72 2.40 3.58 3.82
N ARG A 73 2.41 4.91 3.70
CA ARG A 73 2.41 5.63 2.41
C ARG A 73 3.83 5.81 1.86
N GLU A 74 4.86 5.36 2.56
CA GLU A 74 6.25 5.55 2.18
C GLU A 74 7.02 4.23 2.22
N ALA A 75 8.31 4.29 2.56
CA ALA A 75 9.15 3.11 2.70
C ALA A 75 9.98 3.16 3.98
N ILE A 76 10.19 1.97 4.54
CA ILE A 76 11.08 1.72 5.67
C ILE A 76 11.97 0.53 5.36
N SER A 77 13.27 0.70 5.62
CA SER A 77 14.23 -0.37 5.58
C SER A 77 15.06 -0.36 6.86
N THR A 78 15.09 -1.49 7.53
CA THR A 78 15.88 -1.75 8.74
C THR A 78 16.68 -3.03 8.55
N ASN A 79 17.37 -3.50 9.59
CA ASN A 79 18.15 -4.74 9.52
C ASN A 79 17.26 -6.00 9.43
N ASP A 80 15.99 -5.90 9.79
CA ASP A 80 15.07 -7.03 9.94
C ASP A 80 13.63 -6.72 9.48
N TYR A 81 13.39 -5.57 8.85
CA TYR A 81 12.09 -5.24 8.29
C TYR A 81 12.23 -4.33 7.08
N LEU A 82 11.49 -4.66 6.03
CA LEU A 82 11.34 -3.91 4.81
C LEU A 82 9.85 -3.74 4.52
N PHE A 83 9.44 -2.51 4.29
CA PHE A 83 8.15 -2.21 3.67
C PHE A 83 8.37 -1.13 2.60
N ILE A 84 7.80 -1.34 1.42
CA ILE A 84 7.84 -0.40 0.30
C ILE A 84 6.41 -0.20 -0.19
N ASN A 85 5.91 1.03 -0.08
CA ASN A 85 4.81 1.48 -0.91
C ASN A 85 5.37 1.97 -2.27
N PRO A 86 5.07 1.30 -3.39
CA PRO A 86 5.79 1.51 -4.65
C PRO A 86 5.86 2.95 -5.17
N PRO A 87 4.80 3.78 -5.09
CA PRO A 87 4.87 5.18 -5.55
C PRO A 87 5.89 6.01 -4.79
N ALA A 88 6.26 5.62 -3.57
CA ALA A 88 7.26 6.31 -2.79
C ALA A 88 8.68 6.07 -3.29
N VAL A 89 8.94 4.94 -3.93
CA VAL A 89 10.30 4.46 -4.24
C VAL A 89 10.56 4.39 -5.74
N PHE A 90 9.57 3.98 -6.53
CA PHE A 90 9.79 3.65 -7.94
C PHE A 90 9.20 4.70 -8.87
N PRO A 91 10.00 5.28 -9.78
CA PRO A 91 9.50 6.18 -10.80
C PRO A 91 8.87 5.39 -11.96
N PHE A 92 8.14 6.11 -12.83
CA PHE A 92 7.59 5.57 -14.07
C PHE A 92 8.11 6.34 -15.31
N GLN A 93 8.10 5.69 -16.46
CA GLN A 93 8.31 6.32 -17.78
C GLN A 93 7.04 6.28 -18.63
N ASP A 94 6.35 5.15 -18.59
CA ASP A 94 5.10 4.89 -19.29
C ASP A 94 4.16 4.17 -18.31
N LEU A 95 2.90 4.57 -18.26
CA LEU A 95 1.93 3.96 -17.34
C LEU A 95 1.46 2.59 -17.82
N HIS A 96 1.62 2.26 -19.10
CA HIS A 96 1.06 1.06 -19.74
C HIS A 96 2.08 -0.04 -20.05
N GLU A 97 3.33 0.13 -19.64
CA GLU A 97 4.36 -0.90 -19.79
C GLU A 97 4.47 -1.80 -18.55
N LYS A 98 5.06 -2.99 -18.72
CA LYS A 98 5.30 -3.94 -17.63
C LYS A 98 6.31 -3.38 -16.62
N TYR A 99 6.01 -3.55 -15.33
CA TYR A 99 6.91 -3.21 -14.22
C TYR A 99 7.25 -4.46 -13.40
N CYS A 100 8.51 -4.62 -13.05
CA CYS A 100 8.99 -5.74 -12.25
C CYS A 100 10.00 -5.29 -11.20
N VAL A 101 10.01 -5.96 -10.05
CA VAL A 101 10.97 -5.72 -8.98
C VAL A 101 11.54 -7.03 -8.44
N LYS A 102 12.86 -7.08 -8.29
CA LYS A 102 13.56 -8.12 -7.54
C LYS A 102 14.06 -7.51 -6.23
N VAL A 103 13.72 -8.13 -5.11
CA VAL A 103 14.15 -7.68 -3.77
C VAL A 103 15.27 -8.62 -3.29
N LEU A 104 16.48 -8.09 -3.11
CA LEU A 104 17.67 -8.86 -2.73
C LEU A 104 17.72 -9.08 -1.21
N VAL A 105 16.81 -9.90 -0.71
CA VAL A 105 16.74 -10.34 0.68
C VAL A 105 16.68 -11.86 0.77
N HIS A 106 17.10 -12.42 1.90
CA HIS A 106 16.94 -13.84 2.23
C HIS A 106 15.66 -14.12 3.03
N TRP A 107 14.75 -13.16 3.07
CA TRP A 107 13.53 -13.19 3.87
C TRP A 107 12.34 -13.63 3.05
N ASN A 108 11.26 -14.01 3.74
CA ASN A 108 9.98 -14.13 3.07
C ASN A 108 9.54 -12.74 2.58
N VAL A 109 9.00 -12.67 1.37
CA VAL A 109 8.49 -11.45 0.74
C VAL A 109 7.02 -11.67 0.41
N VAL A 110 6.16 -10.81 0.95
CA VAL A 110 4.72 -10.83 0.71
C VAL A 110 4.34 -9.58 -0.09
N THR A 111 3.63 -9.78 -1.19
CA THR A 111 3.09 -8.76 -2.10
C THR A 111 2.00 -9.38 -2.95
N THR A 112 1.14 -8.56 -3.53
CA THR A 112 0.10 -8.96 -4.49
C THR A 112 0.59 -9.02 -5.93
N LEU A 113 1.82 -8.55 -6.19
CA LEU A 113 2.46 -8.67 -7.50
C LEU A 113 2.65 -10.14 -7.92
N LYS A 114 2.52 -10.41 -9.21
CA LYS A 114 2.69 -11.75 -9.76
C LYS A 114 4.16 -12.14 -9.73
N LYS A 115 4.47 -13.29 -9.13
CA LYS A 115 5.85 -13.82 -9.11
C LYS A 115 6.22 -14.42 -10.47
N GLU A 116 7.33 -13.97 -11.04
CA GLU A 116 7.90 -14.43 -12.31
C GLU A 116 9.42 -14.67 -12.15
N GLY A 117 9.79 -15.92 -11.87
CA GLY A 117 11.16 -16.26 -11.47
C GLY A 117 11.54 -15.58 -10.15
N ASP A 118 12.59 -14.76 -10.19
CA ASP A 118 13.06 -13.95 -9.05
C ASP A 118 12.39 -12.58 -8.94
N TYR A 119 11.49 -12.24 -9.86
CA TYR A 119 10.84 -10.94 -9.92
C TYR A 119 9.39 -11.00 -9.47
N TYR A 120 8.90 -9.87 -8.98
CA TYR A 120 7.50 -9.59 -8.72
C TYR A 120 7.04 -8.53 -9.72
N CYS A 121 6.05 -8.86 -10.54
CA CYS A 121 5.69 -8.10 -11.73
C CYS A 121 4.21 -7.71 -11.77
N ALA A 122 3.94 -6.64 -12.50
CA ALA A 122 2.63 -6.13 -12.87
C ALA A 122 2.65 -5.70 -14.34
N GLU A 123 1.51 -5.79 -15.03
CA GLU A 123 1.44 -5.53 -16.46
C GLU A 123 1.47 -4.03 -16.81
N ASN A 124 1.23 -3.16 -15.82
CA ASN A 124 1.21 -1.72 -15.96
C ASN A 124 1.65 -1.02 -14.65
N TYR A 125 1.92 0.28 -14.71
CA TYR A 125 2.38 1.02 -13.53
C TYR A 125 1.28 1.16 -12.47
N HIS A 126 0.01 1.20 -12.84
CA HIS A 126 -1.08 1.35 -11.86
C HIS A 126 -1.17 0.12 -10.94
N GLU A 127 -1.13 -1.08 -11.51
CA GLU A 127 -1.10 -2.32 -10.74
C GLU A 127 0.18 -2.43 -9.91
N PHE A 128 1.32 -2.00 -10.46
CA PHE A 128 2.59 -1.97 -9.74
C PHE A 128 2.55 -1.00 -8.55
N ALA A 129 2.06 0.21 -8.77
CA ALA A 129 1.88 1.28 -7.80
C ALA A 129 0.93 0.87 -6.66
N ASP A 130 -0.03 0.01 -6.95
CA ASP A 130 -1.07 -0.44 -6.02
C ASP A 130 -0.73 -1.77 -5.32
N SER A 131 0.53 -2.20 -5.34
CA SER A 131 0.95 -3.48 -4.75
C SER A 131 2.15 -3.30 -3.81
N PRO A 132 1.91 -3.01 -2.51
CA PRO A 132 2.97 -2.95 -1.51
C PRO A 132 3.81 -4.21 -1.42
N ILE A 133 5.04 -4.03 -0.90
CA ILE A 133 6.01 -5.10 -0.72
C ILE A 133 6.47 -5.11 0.72
N GLU A 134 6.28 -6.23 1.40
CA GLU A 134 6.69 -6.43 2.79
C GLU A 134 7.65 -7.61 2.90
N ALA A 135 8.72 -7.47 3.68
CA ALA A 135 9.68 -8.54 3.92
C ALA A 135 10.32 -8.42 5.31
N SER A 136 10.49 -9.56 5.99
CA SER A 136 11.17 -9.65 7.29
C SER A 136 11.55 -11.11 7.58
N PRO A 137 12.64 -11.40 8.31
CA PRO A 137 12.90 -12.75 8.79
C PRO A 137 11.86 -13.23 9.83
N TYR A 138 11.07 -12.31 10.39
CA TYR A 138 10.00 -12.58 11.36
C TYR A 138 8.60 -12.49 10.74
N LEU A 139 8.51 -12.29 9.42
CA LEU A 139 7.23 -12.10 8.75
C LEU A 139 6.39 -13.38 8.81
N ARG A 140 5.19 -13.27 9.36
CA ARG A 140 4.17 -14.32 9.34
C ARG A 140 3.11 -13.95 8.30
N GLU A 141 2.67 -14.94 7.53
CA GLU A 141 1.45 -14.83 6.73
C GLU A 141 0.39 -15.72 7.36
N LEU A 142 -0.53 -15.10 8.09
CA LEU A 142 -1.63 -15.77 8.78
C LEU A 142 -2.79 -15.96 7.78
N ILE A 143 -3.13 -17.21 7.49
CA ILE A 143 -4.20 -17.54 6.54
C ILE A 143 -5.56 -17.45 7.27
N ILE A 144 -6.43 -16.56 6.82
CA ILE A 144 -7.74 -16.34 7.42
C ILE A 144 -8.78 -17.29 6.81
N ASP A 145 -8.78 -17.39 5.49
CA ASP A 145 -9.56 -18.31 4.64
C ASP A 145 -8.88 -18.51 3.28
N ASP A 146 -9.56 -19.10 2.30
CA ASP A 146 -9.02 -19.40 0.96
C ASP A 146 -8.59 -18.14 0.16
N TYR A 147 -9.15 -16.98 0.48
CA TYR A 147 -8.94 -15.71 -0.22
C TYR A 147 -8.19 -14.66 0.59
N HIS A 148 -8.17 -14.76 1.92
CA HIS A 148 -7.65 -13.71 2.80
C HIS A 148 -6.46 -14.16 3.62
N SER A 149 -5.43 -13.31 3.69
CA SER A 149 -4.32 -13.47 4.62
C SER A 149 -3.92 -12.15 5.27
N VAL A 150 -3.23 -12.25 6.41
CA VAL A 150 -2.60 -11.11 7.09
C VAL A 150 -1.09 -11.33 7.10
N SER A 151 -0.35 -10.41 6.48
CA SER A 151 1.10 -10.35 6.57
C SER A 151 1.50 -9.45 7.73
N THR A 152 2.22 -9.97 8.72
CA THR A 152 2.57 -9.20 9.91
C THR A 152 3.78 -9.75 10.67
N ILE A 153 4.47 -8.85 11.37
CA ILE A 153 5.47 -9.17 12.41
C ILE A 153 4.91 -9.02 13.83
N ASP A 154 3.66 -8.57 13.97
CA ASP A 154 3.01 -8.27 15.24
C ASP A 154 1.86 -9.23 15.52
N GLU A 155 1.36 -9.20 16.75
CA GLU A 155 0.19 -9.96 17.15
C GLU A 155 -1.10 -9.31 16.64
N ILE A 156 -2.00 -10.14 16.11
CA ILE A 156 -3.31 -9.74 15.59
C ILE A 156 -4.33 -10.83 15.90
N ASP A 157 -5.57 -10.42 16.19
CA ASP A 157 -6.68 -11.35 16.40
C ASP A 157 -7.22 -11.83 15.05
N GLU A 158 -6.82 -13.04 14.63
CA GLU A 158 -7.26 -13.67 13.39
C GLU A 158 -8.78 -13.88 13.33
N GLU A 159 -9.42 -14.15 14.47
CA GLU A 159 -10.86 -14.37 14.53
C GLU A 159 -11.64 -13.07 14.32
N MET A 160 -11.10 -11.95 14.81
CA MET A 160 -11.63 -10.62 14.46
C MET A 160 -11.60 -10.41 12.95
N ILE A 161 -10.49 -10.70 12.27
CA ILE A 161 -10.37 -10.53 10.82
C ILE A 161 -11.32 -11.45 10.08
N ARG A 162 -11.38 -12.74 10.47
CA ARG A 162 -12.29 -13.73 9.89
C ARG A 162 -13.74 -13.28 9.92
N LYS A 163 -14.20 -12.73 11.05
CA LYS A 163 -15.57 -12.20 11.19
C LYS A 163 -15.82 -10.96 10.34
N ILE A 164 -14.81 -10.12 10.13
CA ILE A 164 -14.91 -8.93 9.26
C ILE A 164 -15.06 -9.36 7.81
N VAL A 165 -14.12 -10.17 7.30
CA VAL A 165 -14.12 -10.57 5.87
C VAL A 165 -15.37 -11.38 5.54
N MET A 166 -15.79 -12.30 6.40
CA MET A 166 -17.02 -13.09 6.22
C MET A 166 -18.29 -12.23 6.09
N GLU A 167 -18.41 -11.15 6.87
CA GLU A 167 -19.55 -10.25 6.78
C GLU A 167 -19.44 -9.31 5.57
N ALA A 168 -18.25 -8.76 5.32
CA ALA A 168 -17.99 -7.85 4.20
C ALA A 168 -18.18 -8.53 2.83
N ASP A 169 -17.79 -9.80 2.70
CA ASP A 169 -17.88 -10.57 1.47
C ASP A 169 -19.30 -10.83 0.99
N LYS A 170 -20.30 -10.71 1.88
CA LYS A 170 -21.72 -10.73 1.50
C LYS A 170 -22.07 -9.61 0.50
N VAL A 171 -21.30 -8.52 0.51
CA VAL A 171 -21.46 -7.36 -0.37
C VAL A 171 -20.34 -7.29 -1.40
N ILE A 172 -19.08 -7.44 -0.99
CA ILE A 172 -17.90 -7.25 -1.84
C ILE A 172 -17.80 -8.32 -2.95
N LYS A 173 -18.13 -9.58 -2.63
CA LYS A 173 -18.01 -10.75 -3.52
C LYS A 173 -16.59 -10.89 -4.11
N PRO A 174 -15.62 -11.44 -3.35
CA PRO A 174 -14.22 -11.45 -3.74
C PRO A 174 -13.98 -12.25 -5.03
N SER A 175 -13.10 -11.75 -5.91
CA SER A 175 -12.68 -12.43 -7.13
C SER A 175 -11.22 -12.89 -7.11
N ASN A 176 -10.40 -12.34 -6.22
CA ASN A 176 -8.96 -12.59 -6.11
C ASN A 176 -8.54 -12.71 -4.64
N LYS A 177 -7.32 -13.20 -4.38
CA LYS A 177 -6.74 -13.15 -3.03
C LYS A 177 -6.54 -11.72 -2.55
N TYR A 178 -6.55 -11.53 -1.23
CA TYR A 178 -6.35 -10.25 -0.58
C TYR A 178 -5.42 -10.37 0.64
N VAL A 179 -4.48 -9.44 0.76
CA VAL A 179 -3.48 -9.43 1.84
C VAL A 179 -3.62 -8.16 2.70
N PHE A 180 -3.79 -8.32 4.01
CA PHE A 180 -3.61 -7.22 4.95
C PHE A 180 -2.15 -7.14 5.40
N HIS A 181 -1.41 -6.13 4.96
CA HIS A 181 -0.09 -5.81 5.52
C HIS A 181 -0.30 -5.04 6.83
N PHE A 182 0.04 -5.66 7.95
CA PHE A 182 -0.24 -5.09 9.28
C PHE A 182 1.03 -5.01 10.12
N ARG A 183 1.26 -3.84 10.72
CA ARG A 183 2.21 -3.71 11.83
C ARG A 183 1.81 -2.63 12.82
N ARG A 184 2.41 -2.70 14.00
CA ARG A 184 2.34 -1.69 15.05
C ARG A 184 3.48 -0.68 14.90
N SER A 185 3.30 0.50 15.47
CA SER A 185 4.34 1.52 15.58
C SER A 185 4.15 2.41 16.81
N ASP A 186 5.06 3.36 17.02
CA ASP A 186 4.97 4.39 18.06
C ASP A 186 3.88 5.45 17.79
N LYS A 187 3.36 5.52 16.56
CA LYS A 187 2.29 6.45 16.16
C LYS A 187 1.17 5.72 15.43
N ASN A 188 0.01 6.35 15.40
CA ASN A 188 -1.12 5.87 14.61
C ASN A 188 -1.07 6.55 13.23
N TYR A 189 -0.79 5.78 12.18
CA TYR A 189 -0.74 6.28 10.80
C TYR A 189 -1.99 5.90 9.98
N GLY A 190 -2.82 4.99 10.48
CA GLY A 190 -4.06 4.56 9.83
C GLY A 190 -3.85 3.40 8.88
N GLY A 191 -4.65 3.34 7.82
CA GLY A 191 -4.43 2.43 6.71
C GLY A 191 -4.28 3.16 5.37
N ILE A 192 -4.00 2.38 4.34
CA ILE A 192 -4.06 2.80 2.95
C ILE A 192 -4.55 1.60 2.15
N GLU A 193 -5.50 1.85 1.28
CA GLU A 193 -6.25 0.84 0.57
C GLU A 193 -5.61 0.52 -0.79
N HIS A 194 -5.59 -0.76 -1.13
CA HIS A 194 -5.15 -1.26 -2.42
C HIS A 194 -6.17 -2.25 -2.99
N LYS A 195 -6.10 -2.54 -4.29
CA LYS A 195 -7.10 -3.38 -4.97
C LYS A 195 -7.15 -4.81 -4.43
N ASN A 196 -5.98 -5.37 -4.10
CA ASN A 196 -5.85 -6.73 -3.58
C ASN A 196 -5.10 -6.75 -2.24
N SER A 197 -4.92 -5.61 -1.59
CA SER A 197 -4.28 -5.54 -0.28
C SER A 197 -4.65 -4.26 0.45
N SER A 198 -4.17 -4.12 1.67
CA SER A 198 -4.13 -2.84 2.38
C SER A 198 -2.89 -2.81 3.25
N ALA A 199 -2.37 -1.63 3.53
CA ALA A 199 -1.29 -1.47 4.50
C ALA A 199 -1.77 -0.69 5.70
N ILE A 200 -1.68 -1.29 6.89
CA ILE A 200 -2.25 -0.80 8.14
C ILE A 200 -1.14 -0.64 9.15
N VAL A 201 -0.94 0.59 9.62
CA VAL A 201 0.06 0.94 10.64
C VAL A 201 -0.60 1.72 11.76
N VAL A 202 -0.68 1.09 12.92
CA VAL A 202 -1.36 1.64 14.10
C VAL A 202 -0.43 1.71 15.30
N SER A 203 -0.76 2.56 16.26
CA SER A 203 0.00 2.62 17.50
C SER A 203 -0.18 1.36 18.35
N TRP A 204 0.79 1.04 19.21
CA TRP A 204 0.71 -0.11 20.13
C TRP A 204 -0.49 -0.07 21.08
N ASP A 205 -0.93 1.12 21.46
CA ASP A 205 -2.06 1.36 22.37
C ASP A 205 -3.42 1.34 21.69
N ARG A 206 -3.49 1.36 20.35
CA ARG A 206 -4.76 1.29 19.62
C ARG A 206 -5.36 -0.11 19.74
N LYS A 207 -6.41 -0.23 20.54
CA LYS A 207 -7.14 -1.51 20.73
C LYS A 207 -8.22 -1.74 19.68
N GLU A 208 -8.83 -0.66 19.19
CA GLU A 208 -9.91 -0.73 18.21
C GLU A 208 -9.37 -0.88 16.79
N LEU A 209 -9.27 -2.12 16.33
CA LEU A 209 -8.79 -2.48 14.99
C LEU A 209 -9.91 -2.89 14.05
N ALA A 210 -10.99 -3.47 14.58
CA ALA A 210 -12.04 -4.08 13.75
C ALA A 210 -12.61 -3.12 12.69
N VAL A 211 -12.94 -1.88 13.10
CA VAL A 211 -13.49 -0.88 12.16
C VAL A 211 -12.46 -0.49 11.11
N LEU A 212 -11.19 -0.37 11.48
CA LEU A 212 -10.14 0.00 10.53
C LEU A 212 -9.95 -1.10 9.48
N PHE A 213 -9.83 -2.36 9.90
CA PHE A 213 -9.71 -3.47 8.94
C PHE A 213 -10.95 -3.59 8.04
N ALA A 214 -12.15 -3.37 8.58
CA ALA A 214 -13.38 -3.34 7.78
C ALA A 214 -13.39 -2.17 6.79
N HIS A 215 -12.90 -0.99 7.18
CA HIS A 215 -12.79 0.20 6.34
C HIS A 215 -11.84 -0.05 5.17
N GLU A 216 -10.60 -0.45 5.45
CA GLU A 216 -9.61 -0.73 4.41
C GLU A 216 -10.05 -1.87 3.48
N TYR A 217 -10.69 -2.91 4.01
CA TYR A 217 -11.19 -4.00 3.17
C TYR A 217 -12.38 -3.57 2.30
N PHE A 218 -13.28 -2.73 2.82
CA PHE A 218 -14.44 -2.27 2.06
C PHE A 218 -14.05 -1.39 0.87
N HIS A 219 -12.91 -0.69 0.97
CA HIS A 219 -12.36 0.06 -0.16
C HIS A 219 -12.04 -0.80 -1.40
N ARG A 220 -11.89 -2.11 -1.20
CA ARG A 220 -11.80 -3.07 -2.32
C ARG A 220 -12.98 -2.93 -3.28
N LEU A 221 -14.18 -2.67 -2.76
CA LEU A 221 -15.35 -2.35 -3.57
C LEU A 221 -15.40 -0.85 -3.88
N ASN A 222 -15.29 0.00 -2.86
CA ASN A 222 -15.42 1.45 -2.99
C ASN A 222 -14.06 2.14 -3.15
N VAL A 223 -13.78 2.80 -4.28
CA VAL A 223 -12.47 3.37 -4.68
C VAL A 223 -11.55 2.43 -5.49
N LYS A 224 -11.70 1.09 -5.41
CA LYS A 224 -10.94 0.15 -6.27
C LYS A 224 -11.75 -0.54 -7.37
N VAL A 225 -13.07 -0.61 -7.22
CA VAL A 225 -14.01 -1.08 -8.28
C VAL A 225 -14.98 0.03 -8.65
N LEU A 226 -15.66 0.62 -7.66
CA LEU A 226 -16.49 1.81 -7.82
C LEU A 226 -15.60 3.04 -7.66
N ILE A 227 -15.00 3.48 -8.76
CA ILE A 227 -14.09 4.62 -8.78
C ILE A 227 -14.88 5.87 -9.23
N PRO A 228 -14.91 6.95 -8.44
CA PRO A 228 -15.43 8.22 -8.91
C PRO A 228 -14.73 8.64 -10.21
N LYS A 229 -15.48 9.06 -11.22
CA LYS A 229 -14.92 9.35 -12.56
C LYS A 229 -13.87 10.47 -12.53
N ASP A 230 -14.03 11.40 -11.61
CA ASP A 230 -13.14 12.53 -11.33
C ASP A 230 -11.92 12.15 -10.47
N LEU A 231 -11.84 10.91 -9.97
CA LEU A 231 -10.71 10.38 -9.20
C LEU A 231 -9.71 9.58 -10.06
N GLU A 232 -9.62 9.89 -11.36
CA GLU A 232 -8.61 9.27 -12.23
C GLU A 232 -7.20 9.62 -11.75
N HIS A 233 -6.36 8.61 -11.56
CA HIS A 233 -5.04 8.80 -10.96
C HIS A 233 -4.13 9.65 -11.85
N ASN A 234 -3.60 10.73 -11.28
CA ASN A 234 -2.56 11.52 -11.91
C ASN A 234 -1.38 11.63 -10.95
N TYR A 235 -0.35 10.80 -11.10
CA TYR A 235 0.77 10.76 -10.14
C TYR A 235 1.58 12.06 -9.99
N GLU A 236 1.33 13.11 -10.78
CA GLU A 236 2.12 14.35 -10.76
C GLU A 236 1.43 15.56 -10.12
N ARG A 237 0.10 15.58 -10.03
CA ARG A 237 -0.66 16.76 -9.57
C ARG A 237 -1.87 16.35 -8.75
N GLU A 238 -2.44 17.31 -8.05
CA GLU A 238 -3.69 17.12 -7.34
C GLU A 238 -4.82 16.67 -8.28
N VAL A 239 -5.59 15.71 -7.80
CA VAL A 239 -6.83 15.26 -8.43
C VAL A 239 -7.98 15.75 -7.54
N TYR A 240 -8.84 16.60 -8.10
CA TYR A 240 -9.94 17.22 -7.38
C TYR A 240 -11.21 16.41 -7.59
N THR A 241 -11.90 16.10 -6.49
CA THR A 241 -13.19 15.43 -6.52
C THR A 241 -14.08 15.93 -5.38
N ASP A 242 -15.37 16.07 -5.66
CA ASP A 242 -16.39 16.35 -4.64
C ASP A 242 -16.98 15.06 -4.04
N LEU A 243 -16.51 13.89 -4.48
CA LEU A 243 -17.08 12.59 -4.13
C LEU A 243 -16.34 11.88 -3.00
N LEU A 244 -15.42 12.55 -2.28
CA LEU A 244 -14.77 11.97 -1.10
C LEU A 244 -15.76 11.67 0.04
N TRP A 245 -16.88 12.39 0.16
CA TRP A 245 -17.91 12.03 1.13
C TRP A 245 -18.49 10.63 0.86
N PHE A 246 -18.52 10.21 -0.41
CA PHE A 246 -18.94 8.87 -0.80
C PHE A 246 -17.77 7.88 -0.77
N ALA A 247 -16.57 8.27 -1.22
CA ALA A 247 -15.40 7.40 -1.17
C ALA A 247 -15.00 7.01 0.26
N GLU A 248 -15.02 7.98 1.19
CA GLU A 248 -14.58 7.82 2.57
C GLU A 248 -15.76 7.71 3.53
N GLY A 249 -16.70 8.66 3.49
CA GLY A 249 -17.80 8.72 4.46
C GLY A 249 -18.78 7.53 4.35
N PHE A 250 -19.07 7.06 3.13
CA PHE A 250 -19.85 5.83 2.97
C PHE A 250 -19.05 4.60 3.40
N THR A 251 -17.74 4.57 3.17
CA THR A 251 -16.87 3.48 3.61
C THR A 251 -16.81 3.41 5.14
N ASP A 252 -16.72 4.55 5.84
CA ASP A 252 -16.80 4.63 7.29
C ASP A 252 -18.11 4.07 7.84
N TYR A 253 -19.24 4.46 7.25
CA TYR A 253 -20.54 3.94 7.61
C TYR A 253 -20.63 2.42 7.41
N MET A 254 -20.15 1.92 6.27
CA MET A 254 -20.17 0.50 5.94
C MET A 254 -19.23 -0.31 6.84
N ALA A 255 -18.05 0.21 7.17
CA ALA A 255 -17.12 -0.42 8.10
C ALA A 255 -17.73 -0.58 9.50
N LEU A 256 -18.42 0.45 10.00
CA LEU A 256 -19.15 0.37 11.26
C LEU A 256 -20.30 -0.65 11.20
N LEU A 257 -21.05 -0.67 10.09
CA LEU A 257 -22.15 -1.60 9.92
C LEU A 257 -21.67 -3.05 9.84
N ILE A 258 -20.59 -3.32 9.10
CA ILE A 258 -19.94 -4.63 9.00
C ILE A 258 -19.52 -5.09 10.40
N THR A 259 -18.80 -4.26 11.15
CA THR A 259 -18.32 -4.63 12.50
C THR A 259 -19.45 -4.89 13.51
N LEU A 260 -20.55 -4.13 13.44
CA LEU A 260 -21.75 -4.38 14.24
C LEU A 260 -22.39 -5.73 13.88
N ARG A 261 -22.53 -6.05 12.60
CA ARG A 261 -23.11 -7.32 12.13
C ARG A 261 -22.21 -8.53 12.40
N SER A 262 -20.90 -8.32 12.45
CA SER A 262 -19.91 -9.31 12.89
C SER A 262 -19.90 -9.54 14.41
N ASN A 263 -20.75 -8.83 15.18
CA ASN A 263 -20.78 -8.84 16.66
C ASN A 263 -19.42 -8.49 17.30
N LEU A 264 -18.58 -7.71 16.62
CA LEU A 264 -17.29 -7.25 17.15
C LEU A 264 -17.43 -5.96 17.98
N ILE A 265 -18.53 -5.23 17.76
CA ILE A 265 -18.89 -4.02 18.51
C ILE A 265 -20.33 -4.18 19.01
N LYS A 266 -20.60 -3.74 20.23
CA LYS A 266 -21.97 -3.75 20.77
C LYS A 266 -22.79 -2.60 20.16
N PRO A 267 -24.10 -2.76 19.94
CA PRO A 267 -24.95 -1.70 19.39
C PRO A 267 -24.81 -0.35 20.09
N ASN A 268 -24.74 -0.33 21.43
CA ASN A 268 -24.57 0.92 22.20
C ASN A 268 -23.22 1.60 21.97
N GLU A 269 -22.16 0.83 21.71
CA GLU A 269 -20.84 1.37 21.35
C GLU A 269 -20.85 1.90 19.91
N GLY A 270 -21.51 1.19 18.99
CA GLY A 270 -21.70 1.67 17.62
C GLY A 270 -22.48 2.98 17.56
N LEU A 271 -23.57 3.10 18.32
CA LEU A 271 -24.35 4.35 18.40
C LEU A 271 -23.50 5.54 18.87
N LYS A 272 -22.60 5.33 19.85
CA LYS A 272 -21.68 6.39 20.31
C LYS A 272 -20.71 6.83 19.21
N LYS A 273 -20.33 5.95 18.29
CA LYS A 273 -19.47 6.29 17.14
C LYS A 273 -20.21 7.08 16.05
N ILE A 274 -21.54 6.98 15.98
CA ILE A 274 -22.37 7.72 15.02
C ILE A 274 -22.71 9.12 15.56
N LEU A 275 -22.87 9.24 16.88
CA LEU A 275 -23.30 10.49 17.54
C LEU A 275 -22.18 11.51 17.74
N ASN A 276 -20.92 11.09 17.66
CA ASN A 276 -19.73 11.94 17.80
C ASN A 276 -19.07 12.18 16.45
#